data_AF-A0A315ZVR1-F1
#
_entry.id   AF-A0A315ZVR1-F1
#
_cell.length_a   1.000
_cell.length_b   1.000
_cell.length_c   1.000
_cell.angle_alpha   90.00
_cell.angle_beta   90.00
_cell.angle_gamma   90.00
#
_symmetry.space_group_name_H-M   'P 1'
#
loop_
_entity.id
_entity.type
_entity.pdbx_description
1 polymer ?
#
loop_
_entity_poly.entity_id
_entity_poly.type
_entity_poly.pdbx_seq_one_letter_code
_entity_poly.pdbx_strand_id
1 'polypeptide(L)'
;MSQTRIPDARLDAALRSLDAAPAVTLDDVARVRAAAALEQTLIIGRFPDERASLRRDPLVPRRRRTGMRVAMLGAAAAAVAVGIGVTQVLGGGTTAYADSWEPVPVPASAADIAAAQTACADSASHMGGIKISALLPQLAERRGDLVLLVMDDGTAEPVSLTCMVALPPGEDRAHWIAASGGGGGPRPAPGEILPGGEFEQATPGDELSVVDGDVGDGVTAVTVHTEEGLTVQATVQNGHFAAWWPGRLMRMTSEPYPSGQSGGCAGNCDGGRPVSTYTLDFTRADGTVVTGIAPNR
;
A
#
# COMPACT_ATOMS: atom_id res chain seq x y z
N MET A 1 36.43 32.18 5.47
CA MET A 1 36.80 30.93 6.18
C MET A 1 37.19 29.92 5.12
N SER A 2 38.47 29.58 5.04
CA SER A 2 39.02 28.67 4.01
C SER A 2 39.11 27.27 4.60
N GLN A 3 38.37 26.30 4.03
CA GLN A 3 38.46 24.91 4.47
C GLN A 3 39.71 24.26 3.86
N THR A 4 40.71 24.01 4.70
CA THR A 4 41.90 23.23 4.36
C THR A 4 41.51 21.76 4.27
N ARG A 5 41.45 21.18 3.07
CA ARG A 5 41.29 19.73 2.88
C ARG A 5 42.55 19.03 3.40
N ILE A 6 42.39 18.12 4.36
CA ILE A 6 43.47 17.24 4.80
C ILE A 6 43.58 16.14 3.73
N PRO A 7 44.72 16.02 3.02
CA PRO A 7 44.93 14.92 2.09
C PRO A 7 45.08 13.62 2.89
N ASP A 8 44.12 12.71 2.73
CA ASP A 8 44.19 11.37 3.31
C ASP A 8 45.00 10.47 2.36
N ALA A 9 46.27 10.25 2.72
CA ALA A 9 47.19 9.42 1.94
C ALA A 9 46.70 7.97 1.76
N ARG A 10 45.84 7.46 2.66
CA ARG A 10 45.23 6.13 2.51
C ARG A 10 44.13 6.14 1.46
N LEU A 11 43.31 7.19 1.42
CA LEU A 11 42.29 7.37 0.38
C LEU A 11 42.95 7.52 -1.00
N ASP A 12 44.01 8.32 -1.08
CA ASP A 12 44.77 8.51 -2.32
C ASP A 12 45.40 7.21 -2.83
N ALA A 13 45.95 6.38 -1.93
CA ALA A 13 46.49 5.08 -2.29
C ALA A 13 45.40 4.10 -2.74
N ALA A 14 44.24 4.11 -2.08
CA ALA A 14 43.09 3.28 -2.45
C ALA A 14 42.53 3.67 -3.83
N LEU A 15 42.41 4.96 -4.12
CA LEU A 15 41.91 5.44 -5.42
C LEU A 15 42.87 5.14 -6.56
N ARG A 16 44.19 5.20 -6.34
CA ARG A 16 45.19 4.80 -7.35
C ARG A 16 45.25 3.29 -7.58
N SER A 17 44.71 2.49 -6.67
CA SER A 17 44.63 1.04 -6.82
C SER A 17 43.40 0.56 -7.59
N LEU A 18 42.43 1.45 -7.86
CA LEU A 18 41.30 1.13 -8.72
C LEU A 18 41.75 1.14 -10.18
N ASP A 19 41.56 0.01 -10.85
CA ASP A 19 41.94 -0.15 -12.25
C ASP A 19 41.01 0.70 -13.14
N ALA A 20 41.59 1.49 -14.04
CA ALA A 20 40.80 2.34 -14.91
C ALA A 20 40.16 1.47 -16.00
N ALA A 21 38.84 1.57 -16.16
CA ALA A 21 38.14 0.85 -17.22
C ALA A 21 38.71 1.27 -18.60
N PRO A 22 38.93 0.31 -19.52
CA PRO A 22 39.49 0.61 -20.83
C PRO A 22 38.58 1.56 -21.61
N ALA A 23 39.19 2.54 -22.28
CA ALA A 23 38.45 3.50 -23.09
C ALA A 23 37.87 2.80 -24.33
N VAL A 24 36.55 2.62 -24.35
CA VAL A 24 35.82 2.07 -25.50
C VAL A 24 35.31 3.22 -26.37
N THR A 25 35.62 3.20 -27.66
CA THR A 25 35.04 4.15 -28.63
C THR A 25 33.59 3.76 -28.93
N LEU A 26 32.65 4.63 -28.54
CA LEU A 26 31.21 4.41 -28.72
C LEU A 26 30.73 4.91 -30.09
N ASP A 27 29.99 4.07 -30.81
CA ASP A 27 29.22 4.50 -31.97
C ASP A 27 28.07 5.44 -31.55
N ASP A 28 27.41 6.08 -32.53
CA ASP A 28 26.42 7.12 -32.24
C ASP A 28 25.20 6.57 -31.48
N VAL A 29 24.81 5.32 -31.73
CA VAL A 29 23.69 4.67 -31.03
C VAL A 29 24.06 4.36 -29.57
N ALA A 30 25.27 3.85 -29.35
CA ALA A 30 25.80 3.59 -28.01
C ALA A 30 26.02 4.90 -27.23
N ARG A 31 26.39 5.99 -27.92
CA ARG A 31 26.54 7.32 -27.31
C ARG A 31 25.22 7.89 -26.82
N VAL A 32 24.15 7.77 -27.62
CA VAL A 32 22.80 8.19 -27.21
C VAL A 32 22.32 7.38 -26.00
N ARG A 33 22.54 6.06 -25.99
CA ARG A 33 22.18 5.20 -24.86
C ARG A 33 22.99 5.52 -23.60
N ALA A 34 24.28 5.76 -23.73
CA ALA A 34 25.13 6.14 -22.60
C ALA A 34 24.74 7.50 -22.01
N ALA A 35 24.37 8.46 -22.85
CA ALA A 35 23.87 9.76 -22.40
C ALA A 35 22.54 9.64 -21.65
N ALA A 36 21.58 8.87 -22.19
CA ALA A 36 20.30 8.63 -21.52
C ALA A 36 20.49 7.88 -20.18
N ALA A 37 21.37 6.88 -20.13
CA ALA A 37 21.69 6.16 -18.91
C ALA A 37 22.39 7.06 -17.88
N LEU A 38 23.25 7.99 -18.32
CA LEU A 38 23.90 8.97 -17.45
C LEU A 38 22.90 9.97 -16.87
N GLU A 39 22.00 10.52 -17.69
CA GLU A 39 20.93 11.41 -17.21
C GLU A 39 20.05 10.69 -16.19
N GLN A 40 19.69 9.44 -16.45
CA GLN A 40 18.92 8.61 -15.52
C GLN A 40 19.70 8.32 -14.23
N THR A 41 21.02 8.10 -14.31
CA THR A 41 21.89 7.88 -13.14
C THR A 41 22.05 9.15 -12.30
N LEU A 42 22.17 10.32 -12.94
CA LEU A 42 22.31 11.60 -12.25
C LEU A 42 21.03 12.06 -11.57
N ILE A 43 19.86 11.69 -12.11
CA ILE A 43 18.56 11.99 -11.52
C ILE A 43 18.20 11.00 -10.40
N ILE A 44 18.57 9.71 -10.53
CA ILE A 44 18.03 8.62 -9.69
C ILE A 44 19.11 7.99 -8.77
N GLY A 45 20.40 8.25 -8.99
CA GLY A 45 21.49 7.73 -8.16
C GLY A 45 21.72 6.21 -8.28
N ARG A 46 21.32 5.57 -9.39
CA ARG A 46 21.53 4.13 -9.64
C ARG A 46 22.23 3.85 -10.97
N PHE A 47 23.20 2.94 -10.94
CA PHE A 47 23.86 2.39 -12.12
C PHE A 47 23.02 1.25 -12.74
N PRO A 48 22.93 1.17 -14.08
CA PRO A 48 22.23 0.06 -14.75
C PRO A 48 23.02 -1.26 -14.63
N ASP A 49 22.32 -2.36 -14.35
CA ASP A 49 22.87 -3.72 -14.28
C ASP A 49 23.01 -4.30 -15.70
N GLU A 50 24.24 -4.59 -16.13
CA GLU A 50 24.58 -5.03 -17.50
C GLU A 50 23.90 -6.36 -17.93
N ARG A 51 23.34 -7.10 -16.98
CA ARG A 51 22.77 -8.45 -17.23
C ARG A 51 21.40 -8.45 -17.91
N ALA A 52 20.71 -7.32 -18.01
CA ALA A 52 19.36 -7.25 -18.60
C ALA A 52 19.35 -7.25 -20.15
N SER A 53 20.50 -7.13 -20.81
CA SER A 53 20.58 -6.87 -22.26
C SER A 53 20.62 -8.13 -23.17
N LEU A 54 20.44 -9.35 -22.64
CA LEU A 54 20.67 -10.60 -23.39
C LEU A 54 19.49 -11.58 -23.51
N ARG A 55 18.22 -11.15 -23.46
CA ARG A 55 17.10 -12.04 -23.84
C ARG A 55 16.43 -11.61 -25.15
N ARG A 56 16.67 -12.41 -26.19
CA ARG A 56 15.86 -12.45 -27.42
C ARG A 56 14.51 -13.08 -27.12
N ASP A 57 13.43 -12.40 -27.51
CA ASP A 57 12.06 -12.93 -27.52
C ASP A 57 11.88 -14.07 -28.54
N PRO A 58 11.16 -15.14 -28.17
CA PRO A 58 10.44 -15.97 -29.12
C PRO A 58 8.96 -15.56 -29.24
N LEU A 59 8.51 -15.55 -30.49
CA LEU A 59 7.19 -15.17 -30.99
C LEU A 59 6.02 -15.94 -30.36
N VAL A 60 4.95 -15.20 -30.05
CA VAL A 60 3.66 -15.66 -29.50
C VAL A 60 2.84 -16.47 -30.53
N PRO A 61 2.18 -17.59 -30.14
CA PRO A 61 1.04 -18.13 -30.88
C PRO A 61 -0.32 -17.87 -30.22
N ARG A 62 -1.29 -17.59 -31.08
CA ARG A 62 -2.72 -17.27 -30.85
C ARG A 62 -3.57 -18.38 -30.19
N ARG A 63 -4.46 -17.93 -29.29
CA ARG A 63 -5.86 -18.34 -29.01
C ARG A 63 -6.33 -19.74 -29.49
N ARG A 64 -6.87 -20.53 -28.55
CA ARG A 64 -8.10 -21.31 -28.77
C ARG A 64 -9.03 -21.24 -27.55
N ARG A 65 -10.27 -20.82 -27.83
CA ARG A 65 -11.43 -20.92 -26.93
C ARG A 65 -11.94 -22.35 -26.96
N THR A 66 -12.13 -22.96 -25.80
CA THR A 66 -13.06 -24.08 -25.61
C THR A 66 -13.70 -23.91 -24.25
N GLY A 67 -15.01 -23.69 -24.27
CA GLY A 67 -15.81 -23.57 -23.06
C GLY A 67 -16.03 -24.92 -22.40
N MET A 68 -16.21 -24.90 -21.09
CA MET A 68 -16.91 -25.96 -20.39
C MET A 68 -17.72 -25.33 -19.28
N ARG A 69 -19.04 -25.51 -19.37
CA ARG A 69 -20.01 -25.19 -18.32
C ARG A 69 -19.88 -26.27 -17.24
N VAL A 70 -19.74 -25.86 -15.99
CA VAL A 70 -20.09 -26.68 -14.83
C VAL A 70 -20.84 -25.79 -13.86
N ALA A 71 -22.09 -26.17 -13.60
CA ALA A 71 -22.91 -25.64 -12.53
C ALA A 71 -22.65 -26.46 -11.26
N MET A 72 -22.58 -25.82 -10.09
CA MET A 72 -23.36 -26.17 -8.89
C MET A 72 -23.06 -25.22 -7.71
N LEU A 73 -24.15 -24.57 -7.25
CA LEU A 73 -24.62 -24.39 -5.87
C LEU A 73 -23.62 -24.27 -4.70
N GLY A 74 -23.67 -23.13 -4.00
CA GLY A 74 -23.23 -23.01 -2.60
C GLY A 74 -23.09 -21.57 -2.10
N ALA A 75 -23.97 -21.16 -1.17
CA ALA A 75 -23.94 -19.99 -0.28
C ALA A 75 -23.82 -18.59 -0.92
N ALA A 76 -24.94 -17.85 -0.90
CA ALA A 76 -24.99 -16.43 -1.24
C ALA A 76 -24.42 -15.59 -0.09
N ALA A 77 -23.16 -15.18 -0.17
CA ALA A 77 -22.72 -13.91 0.38
C ALA A 77 -23.03 -12.85 -0.69
N ALA A 78 -24.01 -11.98 -0.41
CA ALA A 78 -24.36 -10.89 -1.30
C ALA A 78 -23.26 -9.82 -1.27
N ALA A 79 -22.21 -10.01 -2.07
CA ALA A 79 -21.32 -8.91 -2.44
C ALA A 79 -22.09 -8.00 -3.41
N VAL A 80 -22.61 -6.87 -2.91
CA VAL A 80 -23.20 -5.85 -3.78
C VAL A 80 -22.06 -5.11 -4.46
N ALA A 81 -21.64 -5.59 -5.62
CA ALA A 81 -20.73 -4.86 -6.48
C ALA A 81 -21.50 -3.70 -7.15
N VAL A 82 -21.46 -2.51 -6.56
CA VAL A 82 -21.92 -1.29 -7.23
C VAL A 82 -20.83 -0.88 -8.24
N GLY A 83 -21.00 -1.35 -9.48
CA GLY A 83 -20.12 -1.01 -10.59
C GLY A 83 -20.32 0.42 -11.06
N ILE A 84 -19.63 1.37 -10.44
CA ILE A 84 -19.38 2.69 -11.04
C ILE A 84 -18.05 2.58 -11.78
N GLY A 85 -18.13 2.46 -13.10
CA GLY A 85 -16.95 2.43 -13.97
C GLY A 85 -16.31 3.81 -14.05
N VAL A 86 -15.28 4.06 -13.24
CA VAL A 86 -14.35 5.18 -13.43
C VAL A 86 -12.98 4.57 -13.71
N THR A 87 -12.59 4.53 -14.98
CA THR A 87 -11.23 4.17 -15.38
C THR A 87 -10.33 5.39 -15.17
N GLN A 88 -9.71 5.50 -13.99
CA GLN A 88 -8.62 6.44 -13.76
C GLN A 88 -7.30 5.74 -14.13
N VAL A 89 -6.56 6.30 -15.10
CA VAL A 89 -5.23 5.82 -15.47
C VAL A 89 -4.24 6.45 -14.49
N LEU A 90 -3.64 5.65 -13.61
CA LEU A 90 -2.50 6.08 -12.80
C LEU A 90 -1.29 6.31 -13.70
N GLY A 91 -0.67 7.49 -13.59
CA GLY A 91 0.59 7.83 -14.24
C GLY A 91 1.73 7.05 -13.59
N GLY A 92 2.39 6.20 -14.37
CA GLY A 92 3.31 5.17 -13.88
C GLY A 92 4.59 5.68 -13.21
N GLY A 93 4.76 5.28 -11.95
CA GLY A 93 6.04 4.86 -11.39
C GLY A 93 6.00 3.34 -11.23
N THR A 94 7.03 2.62 -11.69
CA THR A 94 7.06 1.15 -11.60
C THR A 94 7.22 0.72 -10.14
N THR A 95 6.13 0.36 -9.49
CA THR A 95 6.15 -0.51 -8.30
C THR A 95 5.60 -1.88 -8.65
N ALA A 96 5.97 -2.88 -7.87
CA ALA A 96 5.51 -4.25 -8.09
C ALA A 96 3.98 -4.39 -8.03
N TYR A 97 3.27 -3.51 -7.32
CA TYR A 97 1.83 -3.60 -7.14
C TYR A 97 1.02 -2.53 -7.91
N ALA A 98 1.57 -1.34 -8.22
CA ALA A 98 0.81 -0.27 -8.87
C ALA A 98 0.27 -0.67 -10.25
N ASP A 99 1.03 -1.47 -11.02
CA ASP A 99 0.58 -1.98 -12.33
C ASP A 99 -0.58 -2.98 -12.22
N SER A 100 -0.79 -3.57 -11.03
CA SER A 100 -1.80 -4.60 -10.75
C SER A 100 -2.93 -4.13 -9.83
N TRP A 101 -2.83 -2.89 -9.32
CA TRP A 101 -3.79 -2.34 -8.37
C TRP A 101 -5.05 -1.86 -9.09
N GLU A 102 -6.21 -2.15 -8.49
CA GLU A 102 -7.50 -1.64 -8.95
C GLU A 102 -8.25 -0.94 -7.81
N PRO A 103 -9.03 0.13 -8.10
CA PRO A 103 -9.75 0.87 -7.07
C PRO A 103 -10.91 0.09 -6.46
N VAL A 104 -11.39 -0.97 -7.13
CA VAL A 104 -12.47 -1.84 -6.66
C VAL A 104 -11.87 -3.09 -6.03
N PRO A 105 -12.22 -3.43 -4.78
CA PRO A 105 -11.64 -4.58 -4.11
C PRO A 105 -12.22 -5.91 -4.57
N VAL A 106 -11.43 -6.97 -4.43
CA VAL A 106 -11.87 -8.36 -4.60
C VAL A 106 -11.73 -9.09 -3.26
N PRO A 107 -12.73 -9.90 -2.84
CA PRO A 107 -12.59 -10.71 -1.63
C PRO A 107 -11.39 -11.65 -1.71
N ALA A 108 -10.60 -11.73 -0.64
CA ALA A 108 -9.48 -12.67 -0.56
C ALA A 108 -9.97 -14.13 -0.45
N SER A 109 -9.22 -15.08 -1.02
CA SER A 109 -9.53 -16.50 -0.88
C SER A 109 -9.21 -17.00 0.54
N ALA A 110 -9.83 -18.12 0.96
CA ALA A 110 -9.53 -18.71 2.28
C ALA A 110 -8.05 -19.09 2.45
N ALA A 111 -7.38 -19.50 1.36
CA ALA A 111 -5.95 -19.79 1.37
C ALA A 111 -5.11 -18.51 1.55
N ASP A 112 -5.46 -17.44 0.83
CA ASP A 112 -4.78 -16.14 0.96
C ASP A 112 -4.95 -15.56 2.38
N ILE A 113 -6.15 -15.67 2.95
CA ILE A 113 -6.44 -15.24 4.33
C ILE A 113 -5.54 -16.00 5.32
N ALA A 114 -5.44 -17.32 5.19
CA ALA A 114 -4.62 -18.14 6.09
C ALA A 114 -3.11 -17.82 5.98
N ALA A 115 -2.61 -17.63 4.75
CA ALA A 115 -1.22 -17.25 4.50
C ALA A 115 -0.91 -15.86 5.06
N ALA A 116 -1.79 -14.89 4.81
CA ALA A 116 -1.67 -13.53 5.31
C ALA A 116 -1.73 -13.48 6.85
N GLN A 117 -2.68 -14.17 7.47
CA GLN A 117 -2.81 -14.23 8.93
C GLN A 117 -1.53 -14.76 9.57
N THR A 118 -0.92 -15.79 8.99
CA THR A 118 0.35 -16.35 9.45
C THR A 118 1.47 -15.31 9.37
N ALA A 119 1.64 -14.65 8.22
CA ALA A 119 2.67 -13.63 8.03
C ALA A 119 2.48 -12.43 8.98
N CYS A 120 1.24 -12.02 9.23
CA CYS A 120 0.91 -10.96 10.19
C CYS A 120 1.23 -11.36 11.63
N ALA A 121 0.87 -12.58 12.04
CA ALA A 121 1.15 -13.07 13.39
C ALA A 121 2.66 -13.23 13.66
N ASP A 122 3.43 -13.70 12.68
CA ASP A 122 4.87 -13.89 12.82
C ASP A 122 5.62 -12.56 12.92
N SER A 123 5.26 -11.59 12.09
CA SER A 123 6.03 -10.35 11.94
C SER A 123 5.67 -9.29 12.97
N ALA A 124 4.42 -9.30 13.46
CA ALA A 124 3.93 -8.30 14.40
C ALA A 124 3.64 -8.89 15.80
N SER A 125 4.19 -10.08 16.11
CA SER A 125 3.88 -10.92 17.28
C SER A 125 3.61 -10.19 18.61
N HIS A 126 4.18 -9.00 18.82
CA HIS A 126 3.77 -8.06 19.86
C HIS A 126 3.75 -6.60 19.33
N MET A 127 2.61 -6.14 18.83
CA MET A 127 2.38 -4.72 18.54
C MET A 127 1.59 -4.10 19.71
N GLY A 128 2.18 -3.15 20.44
CA GLY A 128 1.46 -2.40 21.48
C GLY A 128 0.87 -3.22 22.63
N GLY A 129 1.38 -4.43 22.90
CA GLY A 129 0.83 -5.35 23.92
C GLY A 129 -0.33 -6.23 23.42
N ILE A 130 -0.69 -6.13 22.14
CA ILE A 130 -1.72 -6.95 21.49
C ILE A 130 -1.11 -8.31 21.13
N LYS A 131 -1.75 -9.39 21.59
CA LYS A 131 -1.42 -10.75 21.14
C LYS A 131 -2.11 -11.01 19.81
N ILE A 132 -1.40 -10.76 18.70
CA ILE A 132 -1.96 -10.89 17.35
C ILE A 132 -2.48 -12.30 17.07
N SER A 133 -1.86 -13.33 17.65
CA SER A 133 -2.32 -14.71 17.53
C SER A 133 -3.71 -14.98 18.13
N ALA A 134 -4.26 -14.06 18.92
CA ALA A 134 -5.61 -14.14 19.45
C ALA A 134 -6.65 -13.40 18.58
N LEU A 135 -6.22 -12.65 17.55
CA LEU A 135 -7.11 -11.90 16.68
C LEU A 135 -7.63 -12.78 15.54
N LEU A 136 -8.86 -12.52 15.12
CA LEU A 136 -9.56 -13.22 14.05
C LEU A 136 -9.77 -12.29 12.85
N PRO A 137 -9.61 -12.79 11.60
CA PRO A 137 -9.91 -12.00 10.40
C PRO A 137 -11.38 -11.62 10.35
N GLN A 138 -11.65 -10.32 10.30
CA GLN A 138 -12.99 -9.76 10.12
C GLN A 138 -13.20 -9.26 8.70
N LEU A 139 -12.16 -8.72 8.09
CA LEU A 139 -12.16 -8.24 6.71
C LEU A 139 -10.91 -8.74 6.01
N ALA A 140 -11.08 -9.22 4.78
CA ALA A 140 -9.94 -9.52 3.92
C ALA A 140 -10.22 -9.21 2.46
N GLU A 141 -9.36 -8.40 1.86
CA GLU A 141 -9.42 -8.06 0.44
C GLU A 141 -8.09 -8.29 -0.25
N ARG A 142 -8.17 -8.44 -1.58
CA ARG A 142 -7.04 -8.60 -2.48
C ARG A 142 -7.14 -7.56 -3.60
N ARG A 143 -6.00 -6.94 -3.93
CA ARG A 143 -5.84 -6.19 -5.19
C ARG A 143 -4.45 -6.47 -5.74
N GLY A 144 -4.40 -7.09 -6.91
CA GLY A 144 -3.16 -7.59 -7.51
C GLY A 144 -2.42 -8.57 -6.59
N ASP A 145 -1.20 -8.20 -6.23
CA ASP A 145 -0.28 -9.00 -5.42
C ASP A 145 -0.40 -8.74 -3.92
N LEU A 146 -1.23 -7.78 -3.49
CA LEU A 146 -1.36 -7.44 -2.08
C LEU A 146 -2.68 -7.96 -1.50
N VAL A 147 -2.60 -8.38 -0.24
CA VAL A 147 -3.73 -8.80 0.57
C VAL A 147 -3.76 -7.95 1.84
N LEU A 148 -4.90 -7.32 2.09
CA LEU A 148 -5.17 -6.53 3.29
C LEU A 148 -6.07 -7.33 4.22
N LEU A 149 -5.69 -7.45 5.48
CA LEU A 149 -6.50 -8.04 6.56
C LEU A 149 -6.79 -7.00 7.62
N VAL A 150 -8.05 -6.93 8.07
CA VAL A 150 -8.41 -6.36 9.37
C VAL A 150 -8.79 -7.49 10.29
N MET A 151 -8.17 -7.55 11.45
CA MET A 151 -8.40 -8.55 12.47
C MET A 151 -8.76 -7.88 13.80
N ASP A 152 -9.64 -8.50 14.58
CA ASP A 152 -9.96 -8.05 15.93
C ASP A 152 -10.14 -9.23 16.90
N ASP A 153 -10.36 -8.93 18.18
CA ASP A 153 -10.61 -9.92 19.23
C ASP A 153 -12.09 -10.32 19.37
N GLY A 154 -12.97 -9.80 18.50
CA GLY A 154 -14.42 -10.05 18.50
C GLY A 154 -15.18 -9.43 19.68
N THR A 155 -14.55 -8.58 20.49
CA THR A 155 -15.22 -7.93 21.63
C THR A 155 -16.07 -6.73 21.20
N ALA A 156 -16.86 -6.20 22.13
CA ALA A 156 -17.70 -5.02 21.89
C ALA A 156 -16.90 -3.71 21.77
N GLU A 157 -15.68 -3.70 22.33
CA GLU A 157 -14.72 -2.61 22.22
C GLU A 157 -13.43 -3.17 21.61
N PRO A 158 -13.50 -3.60 20.34
CA PRO A 158 -12.45 -4.40 19.75
C PRO A 158 -11.14 -3.63 19.71
N VAL A 159 -10.08 -4.36 20.02
CA VAL A 159 -8.73 -3.98 19.59
C VAL A 159 -8.51 -4.56 18.21
N SER A 160 -8.23 -3.71 17.23
CA SER A 160 -8.05 -4.09 15.84
C SER A 160 -6.59 -4.01 15.40
N LEU A 161 -6.26 -4.85 14.43
CA LEU A 161 -5.02 -4.81 13.68
C LEU A 161 -5.34 -4.83 12.19
N THR A 162 -4.85 -3.83 11.48
CA THR A 162 -4.85 -3.79 10.02
C THR A 162 -3.46 -4.18 9.52
N CYS A 163 -3.38 -5.21 8.69
CA CYS A 163 -2.14 -5.79 8.22
C CYS A 163 -2.13 -5.90 6.70
N MET A 164 -1.05 -5.44 6.08
CA MET A 164 -0.80 -5.58 4.66
C MET A 164 0.31 -6.60 4.41
N VAL A 165 0.07 -7.51 3.47
CA VAL A 165 1.06 -8.48 3.01
C VAL A 165 1.16 -8.51 1.49
N ALA A 166 2.35 -8.82 0.98
CA ALA A 166 2.53 -9.27 -0.40
C ALA A 166 2.30 -10.78 -0.48
N LEU A 167 1.46 -11.19 -1.41
CA LEU A 167 1.19 -12.58 -1.77
C LEU A 167 0.91 -12.67 -3.28
N PRO A 168 1.95 -12.72 -4.13
CA PRO A 168 1.76 -12.84 -5.57
C PRO A 168 0.89 -14.05 -5.94
N PRO A 169 0.03 -13.96 -6.99
CA PRO A 169 -0.85 -15.06 -7.37
C PRO A 169 -0.07 -16.35 -7.64
N GLY A 170 -0.47 -17.44 -6.96
CA GLY A 170 0.15 -18.75 -7.09
C GLY A 170 1.28 -19.03 -6.10
N GLU A 171 1.65 -18.05 -5.27
CA GLU A 171 2.50 -18.28 -4.09
C GLU A 171 1.66 -18.72 -2.89
N ASP A 172 2.27 -19.48 -1.99
CA ASP A 172 1.67 -19.98 -0.76
C ASP A 172 2.19 -19.27 0.51
N ARG A 173 3.20 -18.42 0.35
CA ARG A 173 3.86 -17.73 1.45
C ARG A 173 3.71 -16.22 1.31
N ALA A 174 2.97 -15.64 2.24
CA ALA A 174 2.83 -14.19 2.32
C ALA A 174 4.07 -13.54 2.97
N HIS A 175 4.36 -12.32 2.52
CA HIS A 175 5.44 -11.49 3.00
C HIS A 175 4.87 -10.25 3.68
N TRP A 176 5.22 -10.02 4.94
CA TRP A 176 4.76 -8.84 5.68
C TRP A 176 5.29 -7.54 5.07
N ILE A 177 4.41 -6.54 4.95
CA ILE A 177 4.74 -5.21 4.46
C ILE A 177 4.66 -4.18 5.58
N ALA A 178 3.49 -4.09 6.20
CA ALA A 178 3.17 -3.10 7.21
C ALA A 178 1.95 -3.54 8.01
N ALA A 179 1.80 -2.98 9.20
CA ALA A 179 0.59 -3.10 9.98
C ALA A 179 0.40 -1.88 10.87
N SER A 180 -0.85 -1.55 11.15
CA SER A 180 -1.28 -0.61 12.18
C SER A 180 -2.18 -1.34 13.17
N GLY A 181 -2.15 -0.90 14.41
CA GLY A 181 -3.09 -1.34 15.44
C GLY A 181 -3.89 -0.14 15.94
N GLY A 182 -5.14 -0.36 16.28
CA GLY A 182 -6.05 0.67 16.77
C GLY A 182 -7.18 0.06 17.60
N GLY A 183 -8.14 0.91 18.00
CA GLY A 183 -9.34 0.47 18.70
C GLY A 183 -9.32 0.68 20.22
N GLY A 184 -10.14 -0.09 20.92
CA GLY A 184 -10.45 0.09 22.35
C GLY A 184 -11.58 1.11 22.62
N GLY A 185 -12.38 1.42 21.60
CA GLY A 185 -13.59 2.24 21.70
C GLY A 185 -14.84 1.42 21.33
N PRO A 186 -16.04 1.90 21.71
CA PRO A 186 -17.29 1.24 21.34
C PRO A 186 -17.50 1.30 19.82
N ARG A 187 -18.15 0.25 19.29
CA ARG A 187 -18.62 0.24 17.89
C ARG A 187 -19.52 1.46 17.60
N PRO A 188 -19.49 2.00 16.37
CA PRO A 188 -20.35 3.10 15.95
C PRO A 188 -21.83 2.73 16.00
N ALA A 189 -22.69 3.74 16.14
CA ALA A 189 -24.13 3.53 16.11
C ALA A 189 -24.62 3.10 14.70
N PRO A 190 -25.82 2.51 14.56
CA PRO A 190 -26.36 2.13 13.26
C PRO A 190 -26.38 3.31 12.26
N GLY A 191 -25.93 3.06 11.04
CA GLY A 191 -25.85 4.07 9.98
C GLY A 191 -24.75 5.12 10.18
N GLU A 192 -23.77 4.85 11.04
CA GLU A 192 -22.58 5.69 11.25
C GLU A 192 -21.30 4.90 10.94
N ILE A 193 -20.20 5.63 10.73
CA ILE A 193 -18.85 5.07 10.65
C ILE A 193 -17.98 5.69 11.72
N LEU A 194 -16.97 4.97 12.16
CA LEU A 194 -15.91 5.49 13.01
C LEU A 194 -14.58 5.26 12.30
N PRO A 195 -13.92 6.31 11.77
CA PRO A 195 -12.58 6.18 11.21
C PRO A 195 -11.61 5.63 12.26
N GLY A 196 -10.81 4.65 11.87
CA GLY A 196 -9.89 3.94 12.75
C GLY A 196 -8.44 4.34 12.46
N GLY A 197 -7.65 3.36 12.03
CA GLY A 197 -6.23 3.51 11.74
C GLY A 197 -5.97 4.10 10.36
N GLU A 198 -4.87 4.84 10.27
CA GLU A 198 -4.24 5.22 9.00
C GLU A 198 -2.73 5.02 9.09
N PHE A 199 -2.13 4.53 8.01
CA PHE A 199 -0.69 4.44 7.91
C PHE A 199 -0.21 4.55 6.47
N GLU A 200 0.99 5.09 6.33
CA GLU A 200 1.76 5.11 5.09
C GLU A 200 2.96 4.18 5.24
N GLN A 201 3.29 3.47 4.17
CA GLN A 201 4.51 2.70 4.08
C GLN A 201 5.25 3.07 2.80
N ALA A 202 6.50 3.54 2.96
CA ALA A 202 7.38 3.70 1.81
C ALA A 202 7.66 2.33 1.19
N THR A 203 7.43 2.20 -0.11
CA THR A 203 7.70 1.00 -0.89
C THR A 203 8.74 1.30 -1.98
N PRO A 204 9.40 0.29 -2.57
CA PRO A 204 10.30 0.53 -3.69
C PRO A 204 9.56 1.16 -4.87
N GLY A 205 9.72 2.48 -5.05
CA GLY A 205 9.22 3.25 -6.20
C GLY A 205 7.92 4.03 -5.97
N ASP A 206 7.24 3.89 -4.82
CA ASP A 206 5.99 4.61 -4.47
C ASP A 206 5.70 4.54 -2.96
N GLU A 207 4.64 5.21 -2.52
CA GLU A 207 4.05 5.09 -1.18
C GLU A 207 2.83 4.17 -1.23
N LEU A 208 2.61 3.42 -0.16
CA LEU A 208 1.37 2.70 0.06
C LEU A 208 0.60 3.41 1.17
N SER A 209 -0.63 3.79 0.89
CA SER A 209 -1.55 4.35 1.88
C SER A 209 -2.62 3.34 2.27
N VAL A 210 -2.92 3.24 3.55
CA VAL A 210 -3.96 2.36 4.10
C VAL A 210 -4.79 3.12 5.12
N VAL A 211 -6.10 2.94 5.05
CA VAL A 211 -7.06 3.43 6.04
C VAL A 211 -8.02 2.31 6.42
N ASP A 212 -8.43 2.30 7.68
CA ASP A 212 -9.43 1.40 8.22
C ASP A 212 -10.38 2.10 9.20
N GLY A 213 -11.42 1.40 9.61
CA GLY A 213 -12.30 1.81 10.70
C GLY A 213 -13.48 0.88 10.86
N ASP A 214 -14.39 1.27 11.75
CA ASP A 214 -15.61 0.52 12.03
C ASP A 214 -16.81 1.10 11.28
N VAL A 215 -17.77 0.23 10.95
CA VAL A 215 -19.08 0.61 10.43
C VAL A 215 -20.19 0.09 11.31
N GLY A 216 -21.21 0.92 11.51
CA GLY A 216 -22.43 0.52 12.21
C GLY A 216 -23.38 -0.24 11.29
N ASP A 217 -24.32 -0.95 11.91
CA ASP A 217 -25.36 -1.67 11.17
C ASP A 217 -26.04 -0.79 10.12
N GLY A 218 -26.21 -1.33 8.92
CA GLY A 218 -26.86 -0.63 7.82
C GLY A 218 -25.96 0.29 7.00
N VAL A 219 -24.64 0.38 7.26
CA VAL A 219 -23.68 0.93 6.29
C VAL A 219 -23.32 -0.17 5.28
N THR A 220 -23.40 0.14 3.99
CA THR A 220 -23.23 -0.85 2.91
C THR A 220 -22.05 -0.57 1.99
N ALA A 221 -21.52 0.66 2.00
CA ALA A 221 -20.34 1.01 1.21
C ALA A 221 -19.62 2.19 1.87
N VAL A 222 -18.30 2.21 1.75
CA VAL A 222 -17.44 3.36 2.08
C VAL A 222 -16.55 3.64 0.87
N THR A 223 -16.39 4.91 0.53
CA THR A 223 -15.56 5.38 -0.59
C THR A 223 -14.57 6.42 -0.07
N VAL A 224 -13.30 6.25 -0.43
CA VAL A 224 -12.24 7.22 -0.14
C VAL A 224 -12.05 8.13 -1.34
N HIS A 225 -11.95 9.42 -1.08
CA HIS A 225 -11.57 10.43 -2.07
C HIS A 225 -10.24 11.05 -1.65
N THR A 226 -9.20 10.88 -2.46
CA THR A 226 -7.87 11.46 -2.19
C THR A 226 -7.78 12.88 -2.75
N GLU A 227 -6.89 13.71 -2.18
CA GLU A 227 -6.60 15.05 -2.69
C GLU A 227 -6.07 15.04 -4.14
N GLU A 228 -5.39 13.95 -4.52
CA GLU A 228 -4.89 13.73 -5.88
C GLU A 228 -5.99 13.30 -6.87
N GLY A 229 -7.24 13.19 -6.42
CA GLY A 229 -8.41 12.89 -7.25
C GLY A 229 -8.69 11.39 -7.43
N LEU A 230 -7.99 10.51 -6.72
CA LEU A 230 -8.30 9.08 -6.73
C LEU A 230 -9.57 8.82 -5.91
N THR A 231 -10.41 7.94 -6.44
CA THR A 231 -11.59 7.44 -5.75
C THR A 231 -11.42 5.94 -5.56
N VAL A 232 -11.42 5.50 -4.30
CA VAL A 232 -11.11 4.12 -3.91
C VAL A 232 -12.32 3.55 -3.18
N GLN A 233 -12.84 2.41 -3.65
CA GLN A 233 -13.90 1.71 -2.92
C GLN A 233 -13.24 0.96 -1.76
N ALA A 234 -13.73 1.17 -0.55
CA ALA A 234 -13.34 0.37 0.59
C ALA A 234 -14.05 -0.98 0.54
N THR A 235 -13.40 -2.03 1.04
CA THR A 235 -14.13 -3.23 1.44
C THR A 235 -14.89 -2.91 2.72
N VAL A 236 -16.14 -3.36 2.80
CA VAL A 236 -16.97 -3.28 4.01
C VAL A 236 -17.40 -4.69 4.38
N GLN A 237 -16.99 -5.17 5.56
CA GLN A 237 -17.24 -6.53 5.99
C GLN A 237 -17.23 -6.64 7.52
N ASN A 238 -18.19 -7.37 8.09
CA ASN A 238 -18.23 -7.73 9.52
C ASN A 238 -18.05 -6.54 10.49
N GLY A 239 -18.68 -5.39 10.19
CA GLY A 239 -18.59 -4.19 11.03
C GLY A 239 -17.31 -3.38 10.85
N HIS A 240 -16.50 -3.70 9.83
CA HIS A 240 -15.27 -2.98 9.49
C HIS A 240 -15.33 -2.43 8.06
N PHE A 241 -14.57 -1.37 7.82
CA PHE A 241 -14.18 -0.95 6.47
C PHE A 241 -12.67 -0.81 6.37
N ALA A 242 -12.12 -1.04 5.17
CA ALA A 242 -10.73 -0.74 4.89
C ALA A 242 -10.49 -0.47 3.41
N ALA A 243 -9.51 0.38 3.12
CA ALA A 243 -9.10 0.72 1.76
C ALA A 243 -7.60 0.99 1.69
N TRP A 244 -7.01 0.78 0.53
CA TRP A 244 -5.62 1.14 0.27
C TRP A 244 -5.40 1.55 -1.18
N TRP A 245 -4.40 2.40 -1.39
CA TRP A 245 -4.03 2.91 -2.71
C TRP A 245 -2.53 3.22 -2.79
N PRO A 246 -1.96 3.22 -4.02
CA PRO A 246 -0.66 3.81 -4.28
C PRO A 246 -0.71 5.33 -4.12
N GLY A 247 0.32 5.91 -3.52
CA GLY A 247 0.43 7.34 -3.22
C GLY A 247 0.26 7.65 -1.74
N ARG A 248 0.34 8.94 -1.41
CA ARG A 248 0.33 9.46 -0.04
C ARG A 248 -1.08 9.78 0.44
N LEU A 249 -1.34 9.53 1.72
CA LEU A 249 -2.53 9.96 2.46
C LEU A 249 -2.22 11.11 3.41
N MET A 250 -0.94 11.42 3.69
CA MET A 250 -0.53 12.51 4.56
C MET A 250 0.28 13.55 3.80
N ARG A 251 0.09 14.81 4.18
CA ARG A 251 1.02 15.90 3.86
C ARG A 251 1.53 16.55 5.13
N MET A 252 2.79 16.98 5.11
CA MET A 252 3.35 17.80 6.17
C MET A 252 2.88 19.25 5.99
N THR A 253 2.28 19.83 7.03
CA THR A 253 1.96 21.25 7.07
C THR A 253 3.18 22.08 7.50
N SER A 254 3.10 23.40 7.38
CA SER A 254 4.06 24.33 8.00
C SER A 254 3.70 24.67 9.44
N GLU A 255 2.60 24.13 9.99
CA GLU A 255 2.20 24.39 11.36
C GLU A 255 3.02 23.54 12.34
N PRO A 256 3.62 24.14 13.39
CA PRO A 256 4.34 23.38 14.38
C PRO A 256 3.38 22.49 15.18
N TYR A 257 3.90 21.36 15.68
CA TYR A 257 3.15 20.52 16.61
C TYR A 257 2.72 21.33 17.86
N PRO A 258 1.49 21.14 18.36
CA PRO A 258 1.11 21.68 19.66
C PRO A 258 2.07 21.20 20.75
N SER A 259 2.49 22.10 21.63
CA SER A 259 3.39 21.74 22.74
C SER A 259 2.78 20.63 23.59
N GLY A 260 3.53 19.54 23.79
CA GLY A 260 3.12 18.40 24.62
C GLY A 260 2.42 17.26 23.89
N GLN A 261 2.20 17.33 22.57
CA GLN A 261 1.79 16.17 21.75
C GLN A 261 3.00 15.52 21.08
N SER A 262 3.29 14.27 21.43
CA SER A 262 4.18 13.39 20.68
C SER A 262 3.34 12.53 19.73
N GLY A 263 2.78 13.15 18.69
CA GLY A 263 2.09 12.43 17.63
C GLY A 263 3.10 11.90 16.61
N GLY A 264 3.25 10.58 16.51
CA GLY A 264 3.68 9.85 15.30
C GLY A 264 5.10 10.05 14.74
N CYS A 265 5.84 11.10 15.08
CA CYS A 265 7.15 11.32 14.47
C CYS A 265 8.26 10.63 15.29
N ALA A 266 8.82 9.55 14.76
CA ALA A 266 10.06 8.98 15.29
C ALA A 266 11.26 9.85 14.86
N GLY A 267 11.43 11.05 15.45
CA GLY A 267 12.59 11.91 15.16
C GLY A 267 12.39 13.42 15.43
N ASN A 268 13.23 14.25 14.80
CA ASN A 268 13.16 15.72 14.89
C ASN A 268 11.90 16.22 14.15
N CYS A 269 10.90 16.70 14.90
CA CYS A 269 9.66 17.30 14.38
C CYS A 269 9.85 18.73 13.86
N ASP A 270 10.97 19.00 13.17
CA ASP A 270 11.22 20.31 12.55
C ASP A 270 10.39 20.50 11.26
N GLY A 271 9.73 19.45 10.77
CA GLY A 271 8.68 19.49 9.76
C GLY A 271 7.31 19.49 10.43
N GLY A 272 6.41 20.37 9.99
CA GLY A 272 5.14 20.61 10.68
C GLY A 272 4.19 19.41 10.69
N ARG A 273 2.98 19.63 11.23
CA ARG A 273 2.03 18.58 11.55
C ARG A 273 1.58 17.79 10.30
N PRO A 274 1.63 16.44 10.30
CA PRO A 274 1.00 15.64 9.26
C PRO A 274 -0.51 15.83 9.33
N VAL A 275 -1.13 16.05 8.18
CA VAL A 275 -2.58 16.08 8.03
C VAL A 275 -2.97 15.12 6.93
N SER A 276 -4.02 14.36 7.18
CA SER A 276 -4.57 13.44 6.21
C SER A 276 -5.21 14.23 5.06
N THR A 277 -5.03 13.74 3.84
CA THR A 277 -5.39 14.39 2.57
C THR A 277 -6.52 13.65 1.85
N TYR A 278 -7.39 12.99 2.59
CA TYR A 278 -8.55 12.28 2.04
C TYR A 278 -9.84 12.67 2.76
N THR A 279 -10.96 12.36 2.12
CA THR A 279 -12.30 12.38 2.73
C THR A 279 -13.01 11.06 2.48
N LEU A 280 -13.99 10.75 3.32
CA LEU A 280 -14.81 9.56 3.21
C LEU A 280 -16.26 9.92 2.85
N ASP A 281 -16.82 9.12 1.95
CA ASP A 281 -18.25 9.04 1.70
C ASP A 281 -18.73 7.65 2.13
N PHE A 282 -19.93 7.54 2.70
CA PHE A 282 -20.52 6.23 2.98
C PHE A 282 -21.99 6.16 2.63
N THR A 283 -22.43 4.96 2.23
CA THR A 283 -23.79 4.67 1.82
C THR A 283 -24.50 3.83 2.88
N ARG A 284 -25.72 4.21 3.22
CA ARG A 284 -26.62 3.47 4.10
C ARG A 284 -27.49 2.50 3.30
N ALA A 285 -28.07 1.52 3.98
CA ALA A 285 -28.92 0.49 3.38
C ALA A 285 -30.19 1.04 2.71
N ASP A 286 -30.62 2.24 3.09
CA ASP A 286 -31.73 2.97 2.44
C ASP A 286 -31.30 3.74 1.16
N GLY A 287 -30.01 3.67 0.79
CA GLY A 287 -29.43 4.37 -0.34
C GLY A 287 -28.97 5.80 -0.05
N THR A 288 -29.14 6.30 1.17
CA THR A 288 -28.64 7.62 1.58
C THR A 288 -27.11 7.63 1.57
N VAL A 289 -26.53 8.63 0.91
CA VAL A 289 -25.07 8.87 0.90
C VAL A 289 -24.75 10.03 1.83
N VAL A 290 -23.82 9.81 2.76
CA VAL A 290 -23.22 10.84 3.60
C VAL A 290 -21.83 11.13 3.04
N THR A 291 -21.54 12.40 2.77
CA THR A 291 -20.36 12.80 1.99
C THR A 291 -19.41 13.71 2.76
N GLY A 292 -18.13 13.67 2.42
CA GLY A 292 -17.14 14.64 2.88
C GLY A 292 -16.78 14.51 4.36
N ILE A 293 -16.83 13.29 4.89
CA ILE A 293 -16.39 12.99 6.25
C ILE A 293 -14.88 13.15 6.30
N ALA A 294 -14.41 14.04 7.17
CA ALA A 294 -12.98 14.19 7.43
C ALA A 294 -12.48 13.01 8.28
N PRO A 295 -11.23 12.57 8.08
CA PRO A 295 -10.59 11.62 8.97
C PRO A 295 -10.47 12.18 10.39
N ASN A 296 -10.37 11.28 11.37
CA ASN A 296 -10.30 11.65 12.79
C ASN A 296 -9.12 12.61 13.05
N ARG A 297 -9.40 13.68 13.82
CA ARG A 297 -8.41 14.66 14.30
C ARG A 297 -8.03 14.41 15.74
#